data_AF-A0A4Q6E0F7-F1
#
_entry.id   AF-A0A4Q6E0F7-F1
#
_cell.length_a   1.000
_cell.length_b   1.000
_cell.length_c   1.000
_cell.angle_alpha   90.00
_cell.angle_beta   90.00
_cell.angle_gamma   90.00
#
_symmetry.space_group_name_H-M   'P 1'
#
loop_
_entity.id
_entity.type
_entity.pdbx_description
1 polymer ?
#
loop_
_entity_poly.entity_id
_entity_poly.type
_entity_poly.pdbx_seq_one_letter_code
_entity_poly.pdbx_strand_id
1 'polypeptide(L)'
;YSVTKYALLGLNKVMRLEMQPHGVKVTAIIPGSTLTDSWKGMEVDKNQMVLPEDVASAIVNIYNMSKGANVDEIIIKPAGGQL
;
A
#
# COMPACT_ATOMS: atom_id res chain seq x y z
N TYR A 1 0.50 15.99 -4.01
CA TYR A 1 0.54 14.53 -3.84
C TYR A 1 1.54 14.09 -2.76
N SER A 2 2.83 14.43 -2.86
CA SER A 2 3.85 13.92 -1.92
C SER A 2 3.60 14.34 -0.47
N VAL A 3 3.39 15.63 -0.20
CA VAL A 3 3.10 16.13 1.17
C VAL A 3 1.96 15.37 1.84
N THR A 4 0.84 15.20 1.13
CA THR A 4 -0.34 14.50 1.65
C THR A 4 -0.07 13.02 1.91
N LYS A 5 0.75 12.35 1.10
CA LYS A 5 1.09 10.93 1.30
C LYS A 5 2.09 10.72 2.44
N TYR A 6 3.04 11.64 2.62
CA TYR A 6 3.91 11.65 3.81
C TYR A 6 3.12 11.90 5.08
N ALA A 7 2.20 12.86 5.09
CA ALA A 7 1.31 13.12 6.22
C ALA A 7 0.45 11.90 6.57
N LEU A 8 -0.13 11.24 5.56
CA LEU A 8 -0.92 10.01 5.74
C LEU A 8 -0.07 8.87 6.33
N LEU A 9 1.17 8.69 5.88
CA LEU A 9 2.07 7.68 6.46
C LEU A 9 2.42 8.00 7.92
N GLY A 10 2.63 9.28 8.25
CA GLY A 10 2.80 9.73 9.63
C GLY A 10 1.58 9.41 10.49
N LEU A 11 0.37 9.72 10.00
CA LEU A 11 -0.88 9.39 10.67
C LEU A 11 -1.04 7.87 10.87
N ASN A 12 -0.73 7.06 9.85
CA ASN A 12 -0.77 5.60 9.96
C ASN A 12 0.12 5.08 11.10
N LYS A 13 1.33 5.64 11.25
CA LYS A 13 2.27 5.27 12.32
C LYS A 13 1.73 5.61 13.70
N VAL A 14 1.09 6.78 13.85
CA VAL A 14 0.40 7.16 15.10
C VAL A 14 -0.76 6.20 15.38
N MET A 15 -1.66 6.02 14.41
CA MET A 15 -2.83 5.15 14.56
C MET A 15 -2.44 3.72 14.93
N ARG A 16 -1.35 3.19 14.39
CA ARG A 16 -0.86 1.86 14.77
C ARG A 16 -0.56 1.77 16.27
N LEU A 17 0.07 2.78 16.87
CA LEU A 17 0.35 2.79 18.30
C LEU A 17 -0.94 2.96 19.13
N GLU A 18 -1.80 3.90 18.73
CA GLU A 18 -3.08 4.16 19.41
C GLU A 18 -4.03 2.95 19.39
N MET A 19 -3.96 2.12 18.34
CA MET A 19 -4.86 0.99 18.13
C MET A 19 -4.37 -0.34 18.75
N GLN A 20 -3.08 -0.44 19.13
CA GLN A 20 -2.52 -1.63 19.75
C GLN A 20 -3.25 -2.10 21.02
N PRO A 21 -3.61 -1.21 21.99
CA PRO A 21 -4.35 -1.59 23.19
C PRO A 21 -5.74 -2.18 22.89
N HIS A 22 -6.27 -1.92 21.71
CA HIS A 22 -7.59 -2.38 21.26
C HIS A 22 -7.51 -3.65 20.41
N GLY A 23 -6.31 -4.20 20.18
CA GLY A 23 -6.11 -5.37 19.32
C GLY A 23 -6.45 -5.12 17.85
N VAL A 24 -6.44 -3.85 17.41
CA VAL A 24 -6.73 -3.46 16.03
C VAL A 24 -5.43 -3.38 15.23
N LYS A 25 -5.38 -4.11 14.11
CA LYS A 25 -4.26 -4.12 13.16
C LYS A 25 -4.30 -2.89 12.25
N VAL A 26 -3.15 -2.26 12.03
CA VAL A 26 -3.00 -1.08 11.17
C VAL A 26 -1.81 -1.28 10.24
N THR A 27 -2.07 -1.21 8.93
CA THR A 27 -1.09 -1.47 7.88
C THR A 27 -1.09 -0.35 6.85
N ALA A 28 0.08 0.19 6.52
CA ALA A 28 0.22 1.07 5.36
C ALA A 28 0.42 0.26 4.07
N ILE A 29 -0.46 0.47 3.08
CA ILE A 29 -0.30 -0.07 1.72
C ILE A 29 0.35 1.02 0.85
N ILE A 30 1.56 0.75 0.36
CA ILE A 30 2.40 1.74 -0.34
C ILE A 30 2.70 1.24 -1.76
N PRO A 31 1.74 1.36 -2.70
CA PRO A 31 1.95 0.96 -4.08
C PRO A 31 2.72 2.02 -4.87
N GLY A 32 3.56 1.55 -5.80
CA GLY A 32 4.18 2.33 -6.87
C GLY A 32 3.22 2.54 -8.05
N SER A 33 3.77 2.79 -9.24
CA SER A 33 2.96 2.97 -10.47
C SER A 33 2.02 1.78 -10.69
N THR A 34 0.74 1.96 -10.39
CA THR A 34 -0.30 0.92 -10.49
C THR A 34 -1.25 1.26 -11.62
N LEU A 35 -1.52 0.30 -12.51
CA LEU A 35 -2.33 0.47 -13.71
C LEU A 35 -3.81 0.64 -13.35
N THR A 36 -4.20 1.88 -13.04
CA THR A 36 -5.56 2.31 -12.68
C THR A 36 -6.01 3.46 -13.57
N ASP A 37 -7.27 3.87 -13.44
CA ASP A 37 -7.83 5.06 -14.10
C ASP A 37 -7.11 6.37 -13.74
N SER A 38 -6.25 6.39 -12.71
CA SER A 38 -5.40 7.55 -12.39
C SER A 38 -4.43 7.91 -13.52
N TRP A 39 -4.21 7.00 -14.46
CA TRP A 39 -3.36 7.18 -15.65
C TRP A 39 -4.17 7.41 -16.93
N LYS A 40 -5.50 7.58 -16.84
CA LYS A 40 -6.36 7.78 -18.00
C LYS A 40 -5.91 9.02 -18.80
N GLY A 41 -5.69 8.83 -20.10
CA GLY A 41 -5.22 9.89 -21.00
C GLY A 41 -3.70 10.08 -21.03
N MET A 42 -2.94 9.29 -20.25
CA MET A 42 -1.48 9.26 -20.31
C MET A 42 -1.00 8.05 -21.12
N GLU A 43 0.01 8.23 -21.97
CA GLU A 43 0.73 7.10 -22.56
C GLU A 43 1.68 6.50 -21.52
N VAL A 44 1.45 5.22 -21.17
CA VAL A 44 2.25 4.47 -20.20
C VAL A 44 2.50 3.06 -20.73
N ASP A 45 3.69 2.52 -20.45
CA ASP A 45 3.96 1.10 -20.69
C ASP A 45 3.31 0.25 -19.59
N LYS A 46 2.19 -0.39 -19.95
CA LYS A 46 1.42 -1.23 -19.03
C LYS A 46 2.23 -2.40 -18.47
N ASN A 47 3.28 -2.85 -19.17
CA ASN A 47 4.14 -3.95 -18.73
C ASN A 47 5.15 -3.51 -17.64
N GLN A 48 5.28 -2.21 -17.39
CA GLN A 48 6.14 -1.63 -16.36
C GLN A 48 5.35 -1.12 -15.14
N MET A 49 4.12 -1.61 -14.97
CA MET A 49 3.22 -1.17 -13.90
C MET A 49 2.80 -2.34 -13.01
N VAL A 50 2.51 -2.03 -11.76
CA VAL A 50 1.81 -2.94 -10.84
C VAL A 50 0.36 -3.10 -11.29
N LEU A 51 -0.19 -4.31 -11.21
CA LEU A 51 -1.61 -4.51 -11.47
C LEU A 51 -2.44 -4.23 -10.21
N PRO A 52 -3.66 -3.67 -10.32
CA PRO A 52 -4.55 -3.49 -9.17
C PRO A 52 -4.80 -4.80 -8.39
N GLU A 53 -4.83 -5.92 -9.10
CA GLU A 53 -5.00 -7.26 -8.56
C GLU A 53 -3.84 -7.67 -7.65
N ASP A 54 -2.61 -7.21 -7.92
CA ASP A 54 -1.44 -7.45 -7.07
C ASP A 54 -1.61 -6.74 -5.72
N VAL A 55 -2.10 -5.50 -5.73
CA VAL A 55 -2.39 -4.72 -4.52
C VAL A 55 -3.53 -5.37 -3.72
N ALA A 56 -4.59 -5.83 -4.40
CA ALA A 56 -5.69 -6.54 -3.77
C ALA A 56 -5.23 -7.86 -3.12
N SER A 57 -4.44 -8.66 -3.84
CA SER A 57 -3.86 -9.91 -3.35
C SER A 57 -3.02 -9.67 -2.09
N ALA A 58 -2.17 -8.65 -2.09
CA ALA A 58 -1.38 -8.27 -0.93
C ALA A 58 -2.26 -7.94 0.29
N ILE A 59 -3.32 -7.16 0.12
CA ILE A 59 -4.26 -6.81 1.20
C ILE A 59 -4.95 -8.07 1.74
N VAL A 60 -5.44 -8.96 0.87
CA VAL A 60 -6.10 -10.21 1.28
C VAL A 60 -5.15 -11.11 2.06
N ASN A 61 -3.90 -11.22 1.63
CA ASN A 61 -2.88 -12.02 2.31
C ASN A 61 -2.58 -11.47 3.72
N ILE A 62 -2.43 -10.14 3.85
CA ILE A 62 -2.23 -9.48 5.16
C ILE A 62 -3.44 -9.68 6.08
N TYR A 63 -4.64 -9.55 5.52
CA TYR A 63 -5.89 -9.73 6.27
C TYR A 63 -5.99 -11.13 6.89
N ASN A 64 -5.63 -12.16 6.12
CA ASN A 64 -5.68 -13.57 6.53
C ASN A 64 -4.60 -13.98 7.54
N MET A 65 -3.63 -13.12 7.86
CA MET A 65 -2.63 -13.41 8.89
C MET A 65 -3.28 -13.55 10.27
N SER A 66 -2.61 -14.29 11.16
CA SER A 66 -3.08 -14.51 12.53
C SER A 66 -3.34 -13.18 13.27
N LYS A 67 -4.17 -13.24 14.31
CA LYS A 67 -4.48 -12.05 15.14
C LYS A 67 -3.23 -11.42 15.77
N GLY A 68 -2.18 -12.21 16.01
CA GLY A 68 -0.94 -11.75 16.63
C GLY A 68 0.08 -11.14 15.65
N ALA A 69 -0.19 -11.17 14.35
CA ALA A 69 0.72 -10.65 13.34
C ALA A 69 0.13 -9.42 12.64
N ASN A 70 0.80 -8.27 12.81
CA ASN A 70 0.54 -7.06 12.05
C ASN A 70 1.65 -6.86 11.02
N VAL A 71 1.29 -6.51 9.79
CA VAL A 71 2.24 -5.97 8.81
C VAL A 71 2.18 -4.45 8.94
N ASP A 72 3.27 -3.82 9.34
CA ASP A 72 3.26 -2.37 9.58
C ASP A 72 3.20 -1.58 8.26
N GLU A 73 4.01 -1.99 7.28
CA GLU A 73 4.09 -1.39 5.95
C GLU A 73 4.30 -2.49 4.90
N ILE A 74 3.63 -2.37 3.76
CA ILE A 74 3.91 -3.16 2.56
C ILE A 74 4.15 -2.22 1.38
N ILE A 75 5.26 -2.43 0.69
CA ILE A 75 5.68 -1.64 -0.46
C ILE A 75 5.61 -2.53 -1.69
N ILE A 76 4.82 -2.12 -2.68
CA ILE A 76 4.59 -2.89 -3.92
C ILE A 76 5.04 -1.99 -5.07
N LYS A 77 6.05 -2.39 -5.83
CA LYS A 77 6.61 -1.57 -6.92
C LYS A 77 6.74 -2.41 -8.19
N PRO A 78 6.77 -1.79 -9.39
CA PRO A 78 7.11 -2.50 -10.60
C PRO A 78 8.46 -3.22 -10.47
N ALA A 79 8.53 -4.45 -10.97
CA ALA A 79 9.74 -5.28 -10.87
C ALA A 79 10.94 -4.67 -11.63
N GLY A 80 10.69 -3.94 -12.73
CA GLY A 80 11.71 -3.19 -13.48
C GLY A 80 12.25 -1.95 -12.74
N GLY A 81 11.76 -1.69 -11.52
CA GLY A 81 12.05 -0.48 -10.78
C GLY A 81 11.11 0.67 -11.14
N GLN A 82 11.30 1.79 -10.46
CA GLN A 82 10.57 3.03 -10.67
C GLN A 82 11.60 4.15 -10.58
N LEU A 83 11.73 4.98 -11.63
CA LEU A 83 12.53 6.20 -11.59
C LEU A 83 11.86 7.24 -10.70
#